data_AF-A0A7S2H212-F1
#
_entry.id   AF-A0A7S2H212-F1
#
_cell.length_a   1.000
_cell.length_b   1.000
_cell.length_c   1.000
_cell.angle_alpha   90.00
_cell.angle_beta   90.00
_cell.angle_gamma   90.00
#
_symmetry.space_group_name_H-M   'P 1'
#
loop_
_entity.id
_entity.type
_entity.pdbx_description
1 polymer ?
#
loop_
_entity_poly.entity_id
_entity_poly.type
_entity_poly.pdbx_seq_one_letter_code
_entity_poly.pdbx_strand_id
1 'polypeptide(L)'
;VGPLPMTEDSVRGTIETIIDEDGGTEEAILDRLTKQKVEIVLTAHPTEVNRRTLLRKYRLISETLGYLERPDLHPYERSEAMITLRRTIAAIWGSDEIR
;
A
#
# COMPACT_ATOMS: atom_id res chain seq x y z
N VAL A 1 -5.93 2.26 24.46
CA VAL A 1 -5.11 2.10 23.25
C VAL A 1 -5.90 2.69 22.10
N GLY A 2 -5.47 3.83 21.55
CA GLY A 2 -6.19 4.50 20.46
C GLY A 2 -6.14 3.67 19.16
N PRO A 3 -7.02 3.96 18.18
CA PRO A 3 -7.15 3.16 16.95
C PRO A 3 -5.97 3.29 15.99
N LEU A 4 -5.02 4.20 16.25
CA LEU A 4 -3.90 4.49 15.38
C LEU A 4 -2.63 3.76 15.86
N PRO A 5 -1.84 3.17 14.93
CA PRO A 5 -0.59 2.49 15.26
C PRO A 5 0.39 3.48 15.90
N MET A 6 1.22 3.00 16.83
CA MET A 6 2.22 3.81 17.53
C MET A 6 3.59 3.47 16.93
N THR A 7 3.94 4.17 15.85
CA THR A 7 5.16 3.94 15.05
C THR A 7 5.68 5.29 14.59
N GLU A 8 6.99 5.44 14.44
CA GLU A 8 7.71 6.73 14.23
C GLU A 8 7.13 7.58 13.07
N ASP A 9 6.55 6.96 12.04
CA ASP A 9 5.93 7.65 10.88
C ASP A 9 4.40 7.58 10.83
N SER A 10 3.76 7.10 11.90
CA SER A 10 2.29 7.12 11.99
C SER A 10 1.81 8.49 12.45
N VAL A 11 0.57 8.87 12.07
CA VAL A 11 -0.07 10.10 12.56
C VAL A 11 0.03 10.23 14.07
N ARG A 12 -0.16 9.13 14.80
CA ARG A 12 -0.09 9.12 16.26
C ARG A 12 1.34 9.27 16.76
N GLY A 13 2.29 8.52 16.20
CA GLY A 13 3.70 8.62 16.59
C GLY A 13 4.24 10.03 16.37
N THR A 14 3.96 10.63 15.22
CA THR A 14 4.36 12.01 14.93
C THR A 14 3.76 13.02 15.91
N ILE A 15 2.48 12.86 16.30
CA ILE A 15 1.86 13.76 17.29
C ILE A 15 2.53 13.59 18.66
N GLU A 16 2.80 12.36 19.09
CA GLU A 16 3.48 12.08 20.36
C GLU A 16 4.90 12.70 20.37
N THR A 17 5.67 12.52 19.29
CA THR A 17 7.00 13.16 19.14
C THR A 17 6.92 14.69 19.23
N ILE A 18 5.94 15.32 18.57
CA ILE A 18 5.80 16.79 18.61
C ILE A 18 5.50 17.29 20.02
N ILE A 19 4.70 16.55 20.79
CA ILE A 19 4.34 16.93 22.16
C ILE A 19 5.52 16.69 23.12
N ASP A 20 6.13 15.52 23.05
CA ASP A 20 7.10 15.05 24.04
C ASP A 20 8.53 15.58 23.78
N GLU A 21 8.93 15.73 22.51
CA GLU A 21 10.30 16.11 22.12
C GLU A 21 10.40 17.56 21.66
N ASP A 22 9.44 18.03 20.85
CA ASP A 22 9.47 19.37 20.26
C ASP A 22 8.73 20.44 21.09
N GLY A 23 8.06 20.03 22.18
CA GLY A 23 7.35 20.93 23.09
C GLY A 23 6.11 21.59 22.49
N GLY A 24 5.50 20.98 21.48
CA GLY A 24 4.27 21.45 20.86
C GLY A 24 3.05 21.29 21.76
N THR A 25 2.11 22.25 21.72
CA THR A 25 0.85 22.15 22.46
C THR A 25 -0.25 21.50 21.62
N GLU A 26 -1.17 20.79 22.28
CA GLU A 26 -2.33 20.16 21.62
C GLU A 26 -3.15 21.19 20.80
N GLU A 27 -3.34 22.39 21.35
CA GLU A 27 -4.08 23.48 20.71
C GLU A 27 -3.40 23.94 19.41
N ALA A 28 -2.07 24.07 19.43
CA ALA A 28 -1.30 24.46 18.26
C ALA A 28 -1.34 23.36 17.18
N ILE A 29 -1.25 22.09 17.58
CA ILE A 29 -1.35 20.94 16.65
C ILE A 29 -2.74 20.92 16.00
N LEU A 30 -3.81 21.10 16.79
CA LEU A 30 -5.17 21.13 16.27
C LEU A 30 -5.39 22.30 15.29
N ASP A 31 -4.88 23.49 15.62
CA ASP A 31 -4.94 24.66 14.73
C ASP A 31 -4.20 24.42 13.41
N ARG A 32 -3.05 23.74 13.45
CA ARG A 32 -2.28 23.40 12.24
C ARG A 32 -2.97 22.34 11.39
N LEU A 33 -3.47 21.27 12.00
CA LEU A 33 -4.18 20.19 11.30
C LEU A 33 -5.46 20.70 10.61
N THR A 34 -6.19 21.62 11.25
CA THR A 34 -7.42 22.20 10.66
C THR A 34 -7.14 23.16 9.51
N LYS A 35 -5.92 23.72 9.43
CA LYS A 35 -5.50 24.62 8.34
C LYS A 35 -4.67 23.93 7.27
N GLN A 36 -4.12 22.76 7.54
CA GLN A 36 -3.29 22.01 6.62
C GLN A 36 -4.10 21.62 5.38
N LYS A 37 -3.49 21.81 4.21
CA LYS A 37 -4.04 21.38 2.92
C LYS A 37 -3.01 20.54 2.20
N VAL A 38 -3.43 19.37 1.75
CA VAL A 38 -2.64 18.47 0.90
C VAL A 38 -3.40 18.27 -0.39
N GLU A 39 -2.76 18.55 -1.50
CA GLU A 39 -3.32 18.33 -2.83
C GLU A 39 -2.51 17.24 -3.54
N ILE A 40 -3.21 16.20 -3.99
CA ILE A 40 -2.58 15.12 -4.76
C ILE A 40 -2.76 15.46 -6.24
N VAL A 41 -1.69 15.93 -6.87
CA VAL A 41 -1.68 16.17 -8.31
C VAL A 41 -1.14 14.92 -9.01
N LEU A 42 -2.05 14.17 -9.63
CA LEU A 42 -1.68 13.04 -10.47
C LEU A 42 -1.22 13.56 -11.83
N THR A 43 0.05 13.36 -12.15
CA THR A 43 0.59 13.66 -13.47
C THR A 43 0.65 12.38 -14.28
N ALA A 44 0.48 12.49 -15.61
CA ALA A 44 0.74 11.36 -16.48
C ALA A 44 2.25 11.06 -16.43
N HIS A 45 2.61 9.80 -16.19
CA HIS A 45 3.99 9.38 -16.36
C HIS A 45 4.30 9.29 -17.86
N PRO A 46 5.31 9.99 -18.39
CA PRO A 46 5.51 10.19 -19.82
C PRO A 46 5.82 8.91 -20.61
N THR A 47 6.17 7.82 -19.91
CA THR A 47 6.53 6.53 -20.51
C THR A 47 5.73 5.35 -19.98
N GLU A 48 4.78 5.56 -19.07
CA GLU A 48 4.03 4.47 -18.43
C GLU A 48 2.54 4.60 -18.71
N VAL A 49 2.09 4.01 -19.82
CA VAL A 49 0.67 3.73 -20.02
C VAL A 49 0.32 2.56 -19.10
N ASN A 50 0.15 2.84 -17.81
CA ASN A 50 -0.24 1.82 -16.84
C ASN A 50 -1.69 1.39 -17.14
N ARG A 51 -1.84 0.39 -18.02
CA ARG A 51 -3.17 -0.10 -18.41
C ARG A 51 -3.86 -0.67 -17.19
N ARG A 52 -5.13 -0.31 -16.99
CA ARG A 52 -5.98 -0.82 -15.90
C ARG A 52 -5.92 -2.35 -15.76
N THR A 53 -5.68 -3.06 -16.87
CA THR A 53 -5.50 -4.51 -16.90
C THR A 53 -4.22 -4.98 -16.21
N LEU A 54 -3.07 -4.32 -16.43
CA LEU A 54 -1.82 -4.64 -15.72
C LEU A 54 -1.95 -4.37 -14.22
N LEU A 55 -2.48 -3.21 -13.84
CA LEU A 55 -2.71 -2.88 -12.42
C LEU A 55 -3.56 -3.93 -11.70
N ARG A 56 -4.58 -4.48 -12.38
CA ARG A 56 -5.38 -5.60 -11.85
C ARG A 56 -4.55 -6.88 -11.66
N LYS A 57 -3.69 -7.22 -12.62
CA LYS A 57 -2.82 -8.40 -12.52
C LYS A 57 -1.79 -8.25 -11.40
N TYR A 58 -1.19 -7.06 -11.23
CA TYR A 58 -0.30 -6.78 -10.10
C TYR A 58 -1.02 -6.87 -8.76
N ARG A 59 -2.24 -6.33 -8.66
CA ARG A 59 -3.06 -6.46 -7.45
C ARG A 59 -3.34 -7.93 -7.10
N LEU A 60 -3.71 -8.74 -8.10
CA LEU A 60 -3.93 -10.17 -7.92
C LEU A 60 -2.67 -10.89 -7.44
N ILE A 61 -1.48 -10.51 -7.94
CA ILE A 61 -0.20 -11.03 -7.44
C ILE A 61 -0.02 -10.69 -5.96
N SER A 62 -0.19 -9.41 -5.57
CA SER A 62 -0.06 -8.98 -4.18
C SER A 62 -1.03 -9.74 -3.25
N GLU A 63 -2.29 -9.88 -3.64
CA GLU A 63 -3.31 -10.61 -2.88
C GLU A 63 -2.97 -12.11 -2.76
N THR A 64 -2.48 -12.73 -3.84
CA THR A 64 -2.08 -14.15 -3.83
C THR A 64 -0.86 -14.39 -2.95
N LEU A 65 0.11 -13.47 -2.95
CA LEU A 65 1.27 -13.53 -2.07
C LEU A 65 0.85 -13.39 -0.60
N GLY A 66 0.00 -12.43 -0.27
CA GLY A 66 -0.54 -12.29 1.09
C GLY A 66 -1.34 -13.52 1.55
N TYR A 67 -2.08 -14.18 0.64
CA TYR A 67 -2.75 -15.45 0.96
C TYR A 67 -1.76 -16.59 1.24
N LEU A 68 -0.63 -16.64 0.51
CA LEU A 68 0.43 -17.64 0.71
C LEU A 68 1.22 -17.47 2.02
N GLU A 69 1.19 -16.28 2.63
CA GLU A 69 1.82 -15.99 3.91
C GLU A 69 1.03 -16.53 5.11
N ARG A 70 -0.21 -17.00 4.89
CA ARG A 70 -1.03 -17.59 5.95
C ARG A 70 -0.38 -18.86 6.53
N PRO A 71 -0.17 -18.92 7.86
CA PRO A 71 0.48 -20.07 8.49
C PRO A 71 -0.41 -21.32 8.52
N ASP A 72 -1.73 -21.15 8.39
CA ASP A 72 -2.76 -22.21 8.47
C ASP A 72 -3.17 -22.77 7.09
N LEU A 73 -2.39 -22.48 6.05
CA LEU A 73 -2.77 -22.81 4.67
C LEU A 73 -2.62 -24.30 4.35
N HIS A 74 -3.69 -24.94 3.87
CA HIS A 74 -3.65 -26.35 3.50
C HIS A 74 -2.76 -26.58 2.24
N PRO A 75 -2.04 -27.71 2.11
CA PRO A 75 -1.16 -27.95 0.97
C PRO A 75 -1.84 -27.84 -0.41
N TYR A 76 -3.11 -28.27 -0.49
CA TYR A 76 -3.93 -28.13 -1.70
C TYR A 76 -4.16 -26.65 -2.07
N GLU A 77 -4.57 -25.84 -1.10
CA GLU A 77 -4.80 -24.41 -1.29
C GLU A 77 -3.52 -23.68 -1.69
N ARG A 78 -2.38 -24.06 -1.08
CA ARG A 78 -1.06 -23.54 -1.45
C ARG A 78 -0.71 -23.87 -2.90
N SER A 79 -1.02 -25.08 -3.36
CA SER A 79 -0.80 -25.49 -4.76
C SER A 79 -1.65 -24.67 -5.72
N GLU A 80 -2.94 -24.48 -5.43
CA GLU A 80 -3.85 -23.67 -6.25
C GLU A 80 -3.42 -22.19 -6.32
N ALA A 81 -3.03 -21.62 -5.17
CA ALA A 81 -2.50 -20.26 -5.11
C ALA A 81 -1.21 -20.12 -5.94
N MET A 82 -0.31 -21.11 -5.88
CA MET A 82 0.92 -21.11 -6.67
C MET A 82 0.65 -21.25 -8.18
N ILE A 83 -0.34 -22.05 -8.58
CA ILE A 83 -0.79 -22.14 -9.99
C ILE A 83 -1.33 -20.78 -10.46
N THR A 84 -2.16 -20.14 -9.64
CA THR A 84 -2.74 -18.82 -9.92
C THR A 84 -1.66 -17.75 -10.07
N LEU A 85 -0.68 -17.74 -9.17
CA LEU A 85 0.47 -16.84 -9.24
C LEU A 85 1.25 -17.00 -10.55
N ARG A 86 1.61 -18.24 -10.90
CA ARG A 86 2.33 -18.55 -12.15
C ARG A 86 1.56 -18.13 -13.39
N ARG A 87 0.25 -18.43 -13.45
CA ARG A 87 -0.61 -18.03 -14.56
C ARG A 87 -0.67 -16.52 -14.71
N THR A 88 -0.76 -15.79 -13.59
CA THR A 88 -0.85 -14.32 -13.61
C THR A 88 0.46 -13.70 -14.10
N ILE A 89 1.61 -14.19 -13.63
CA ILE A 89 2.93 -13.74 -14.10
C ILE A 89 3.11 -14.05 -15.59
N ALA A 90 2.78 -15.26 -16.03
CA ALA A 90 2.86 -15.64 -17.45
C ALA A 90 1.94 -14.77 -18.33
N ALA A 91 0.76 -14.41 -17.82
CA ALA A 91 -0.17 -13.52 -18.53
C ALA A 91 0.35 -12.08 -18.63
N ILE A 92 1.17 -11.61 -17.69
CA ILE A 92 1.86 -10.30 -17.78
C ILE A 92 3.00 -10.41 -18.80
N TRP A 93 3.81 -11.46 -18.71
CA TRP A 93 4.93 -11.69 -19.63
C TRP A 93 4.48 -11.81 -21.10
N GLY A 94 3.36 -12.50 -21.33
CA GLY A 94 2.78 -12.66 -22.67
C GLY A 94 1.98 -11.46 -23.17
N SER A 95 1.76 -10.42 -22.35
CA SER A 95 1.15 -9.18 -22.84
C SER A 95 2.22 -8.29 -23.47
N ASP A 96 2.19 -8.21 -24.80
CA ASP A 96 3.07 -7.38 -25.62
C ASP A 96 2.68 -5.90 -25.47
N GLU A 97 3.24 -5.22 -24.47
CA GLU A 97 2.93 -3.80 -24.15
C GLU A 97 4.10 -2.84 -24.38
N ILE A 98 5.23 -3.33 -24.90
CA ILE A 98 6.40 -2.51 -25.28
C ILE A 98 6.67 -2.71 -26.77
N ARG A 99 5.89 -2.04 -27.61
CA ARG A 99 6.27 -1.74 -28.99
C ARG A 99 5.80 -0.33 -29.36
#